data_AF-A0A127CJ29-F1
#
_entry.id   AF-A0A127CJ29-F1
#
_cell.length_a   1.000
_cell.length_b   1.000
_cell.length_c   1.000
_cell.angle_alpha   90.00
_cell.angle_beta   90.00
_cell.angle_gamma   90.00
#
_symmetry.space_group_name_H-M   'P 1'
#
loop_
_entity.id
_entity.type
_entity.pdbx_description
1 polymer ?
#
loop_
_entity_poly.entity_id
_entity_poly.type
_entity_poly.pdbx_seq_one_letter_code
_entity_poly.pdbx_strand_id
1 'polypeptide(L)'
;MLKHVEIPVDLIRMIDAAAKLDRRRRIEIERLQMELEARGGRPAKNYSAECAMKCSEPAFKAFMEARHALARPLTDDRVAARVRSVLAISSRTELNTSSEAAARWREMVKNFDVWRKR
;
A
#
# COMPACT_ATOMS: atom_id res chain seq x y z
N MET A 1 25.72 7.57 29.68
CA MET A 1 26.20 6.29 29.11
C MET A 1 25.21 5.82 28.06
N LEU A 2 25.52 5.95 26.77
CA LEU A 2 24.71 5.35 25.69
C LEU A 2 25.01 3.85 25.63
N LYS A 3 23.98 3.00 25.77
CA LYS A 3 24.12 1.55 25.56
C LYS A 3 24.29 1.30 24.06
N HIS A 4 25.45 0.77 23.67
CA HIS A 4 25.68 0.30 22.31
C HIS A 4 24.78 -0.92 22.09
N VAL A 5 23.85 -0.84 21.14
CA VAL A 5 23.06 -2.00 20.70
C VAL A 5 23.85 -2.66 19.57
N GLU A 6 24.58 -3.72 19.87
CA GLU A 6 25.17 -4.58 18.83
C GLU A 6 24.05 -5.40 18.21
N ILE A 7 23.67 -5.07 16.98
CA ILE A 7 22.74 -5.88 16.19
C ILE A 7 23.54 -7.05 15.62
N PRO A 8 23.16 -8.31 15.90
CA PRO A 8 23.85 -9.47 15.34
C PRO A 8 23.88 -9.40 13.81
N VAL A 9 25.06 -9.58 13.21
CA VAL A 9 25.26 -9.57 11.76
C VAL A 9 24.33 -10.55 11.03
N ASP A 10 24.01 -11.69 11.65
CA ASP A 10 23.13 -12.68 11.06
C ASP A 10 21.68 -12.18 10.95
N LEU A 11 21.21 -11.35 11.88
CA LEU A 11 19.89 -10.73 11.80
C LEU A 11 19.82 -9.76 10.61
N ILE A 12 20.87 -8.97 10.39
CA ILE A 12 20.96 -8.06 9.23
C ILE A 12 20.90 -8.86 7.92
N ARG A 13 21.68 -9.94 7.82
CA ARG A 13 21.68 -10.83 6.65
C ARG A 13 20.32 -11.48 6.39
N MET A 14 19.61 -11.88 7.44
CA MET A 14 18.27 -12.45 7.32
C MET A 14 17.25 -11.43 6.79
N ILE A 15 17.31 -10.19 7.27
CA ILE A 15 16.44 -9.10 6.78
C ILE A 15 16.72 -8.81 5.30
N ASP A 16 17.98 -8.73 4.91
CA ASP A 16 18.37 -8.53 3.51
C ASP A 16 17.90 -9.68 2.60
N ALA A 17 18.01 -10.92 3.08
CA ALA A 17 17.55 -12.10 2.36
C ALA A 17 16.02 -12.09 2.18
N ALA A 18 15.27 -11.71 3.23
CA ALA A 18 13.83 -11.55 3.15
C ALA A 18 13.43 -10.46 2.16
N ALA A 19 14.07 -9.29 2.20
CA ALA A 19 13.82 -8.20 1.25
C ALA A 19 14.11 -8.62 -0.21
N LYS A 20 15.19 -9.39 -0.44
CA LYS A 20 15.53 -9.94 -1.76
C LYS A 20 14.49 -10.95 -2.25
N LEU A 21 13.99 -11.82 -1.37
CA LEU A 21 12.95 -12.80 -1.70
C LEU A 21 11.64 -12.11 -2.07
N ASP A 22 11.26 -11.07 -1.32
CA ASP A 22 10.09 -10.25 -1.62
C ASP A 22 10.21 -9.59 -2.99
N ARG A 23 11.39 -9.02 -3.32
CA ARG A 23 11.63 -8.45 -4.65
C ARG A 23 11.46 -9.48 -5.76
N ARG A 24 11.97 -10.70 -5.57
CA ARG A 24 11.83 -11.79 -6.55
C ARG A 24 10.38 -12.20 -6.77
N ARG A 25 9.63 -12.41 -5.68
CA ARG A 25 8.19 -12.73 -5.74
C ARG A 25 7.40 -11.66 -6.46
N ARG A 26 7.73 -10.38 -6.25
CA ARG A 26 7.09 -9.23 -6.93
C ARG A 26 7.31 -9.27 -8.43
N ILE A 27 8.55 -9.50 -8.88
CA ILE A 27 8.89 -9.60 -10.31
C ILE A 27 8.11 -10.76 -10.96
N GLU A 28 8.03 -11.90 -10.28
CA GLU A 28 7.32 -13.06 -10.82
C GLU A 28 5.81 -12.82 -10.92
N ILE A 29 5.20 -12.18 -9.93
CA ILE A 29 3.78 -11.81 -9.99
C ILE A 29 3.51 -10.86 -11.16
N GLU A 30 4.36 -9.84 -11.34
CA GLU A 30 4.22 -8.89 -12.46
C GLU A 30 4.33 -9.61 -13.81
N ARG A 31 5.30 -10.53 -13.94
CA ARG A 31 5.44 -11.38 -15.12
C ARG A 31 4.19 -12.23 -15.39
N LEU A 32 3.69 -12.92 -14.37
CA LEU A 32 2.50 -13.77 -14.49
C LEU A 32 1.25 -12.94 -14.83
N GLN A 33 1.15 -11.71 -14.34
CA GLN A 33 0.08 -10.78 -14.72
C GLN A 33 0.19 -10.37 -16.19
N MET A 34 1.39 -10.03 -16.69
CA MET A 34 1.61 -9.73 -18.11
C MET A 34 1.29 -10.93 -19.00
N GLU A 35 1.68 -12.15 -18.60
CA GLU A 35 1.37 -13.37 -19.33
C GLU A 35 -0.14 -13.68 -19.35
N LEU A 36 -0.86 -13.38 -18.25
CA LEU A 36 -2.32 -13.51 -18.18
C LEU A 36 -3.02 -12.51 -19.11
N GLU A 37 -2.58 -11.25 -19.12
CA GLU A 37 -3.10 -10.21 -20.01
C GLU A 37 -2.89 -10.56 -21.49
N ALA A 38 -1.69 -11.03 -21.86
CA ALA A 38 -1.37 -11.45 -23.22
C ALA A 38 -2.26 -12.62 -23.70
N ARG A 39 -2.77 -13.45 -22.78
CA ARG A 39 -3.69 -14.56 -23.06
C ARG A 39 -5.17 -14.14 -23.04
N GLY A 40 -5.47 -12.84 -22.94
CA GLY A 40 -6.84 -12.31 -22.90
C GLY A 40 -7.53 -12.44 -21.55
N GLY A 41 -6.80 -12.86 -20.51
CA GLY A 41 -7.28 -12.78 -19.13
C GLY A 41 -7.34 -11.32 -18.67
N ARG A 42 -8.35 -10.97 -17.85
CA ARG A 42 -8.36 -9.63 -17.24
C ARG A 42 -7.32 -9.57 -16.15
N PRO A 43 -6.47 -8.53 -16.11
CA PRO A 43 -5.53 -8.38 -15.02
C PRO A 43 -6.26 -8.22 -13.70
N ALA A 44 -5.64 -8.71 -12.63
CA ALA A 44 -6.09 -8.44 -11.29
C ALA A 44 -6.22 -6.92 -11.09
N LYS A 45 -7.30 -6.47 -10.45
CA LYS A 45 -7.58 -5.05 -10.25
C LYS A 45 -6.37 -4.37 -9.59
N ASN A 46 -5.79 -3.37 -10.26
CA ASN A 46 -4.59 -2.68 -9.80
C ASN A 46 -4.92 -1.66 -8.72
N TYR A 47 -5.14 -2.16 -7.50
CA TYR A 47 -5.44 -1.36 -6.31
C TYR A 47 -4.29 -0.42 -5.92
N SER A 48 -3.04 -0.77 -6.24
CA SER A 48 -1.90 0.14 -6.04
C SER A 48 -2.07 1.44 -6.85
N ALA A 49 -2.43 1.31 -8.13
CA ALA A 49 -2.67 2.46 -9.00
C ALA A 49 -3.93 3.24 -8.58
N GLU A 50 -5.02 2.53 -8.26
CA GLU A 50 -6.25 3.14 -7.73
C GLU A 50 -5.96 3.96 -6.45
N CYS A 51 -5.17 3.40 -5.52
CA CYS A 51 -4.76 4.10 -4.31
C CYS A 51 -3.95 5.35 -4.61
N ALA A 52 -3.03 5.31 -5.58
CA ALA A 52 -2.29 6.49 -6.00
C ALA A 52 -3.21 7.59 -6.53
N MET A 53 -4.16 7.24 -7.39
CA MET A 53 -5.14 8.19 -7.93
C MET A 53 -6.05 8.77 -6.84
N LYS A 54 -6.44 7.96 -5.85
CA LYS A 54 -7.24 8.45 -4.71
C LYS A 54 -6.46 9.42 -3.83
N CYS A 55 -5.17 9.18 -3.58
CA CYS A 55 -4.36 10.07 -2.72
C CYS A 55 -4.21 11.48 -3.29
N SER A 56 -4.31 11.66 -4.61
CA SER A 56 -4.27 12.99 -5.25
C SER A 56 -5.65 13.67 -5.31
N GLU A 57 -6.75 12.93 -5.13
CA GLU A 57 -8.13 13.45 -5.17
C GLU A 57 -8.41 14.38 -3.96
N PRO A 58 -8.79 15.66 -4.17
CA PRO A 58 -9.07 16.59 -3.07
C PRO A 58 -10.14 16.11 -2.08
N ALA A 59 -11.20 15.46 -2.57
CA ALA A 59 -12.24 14.90 -1.71
C ALA A 59 -11.71 13.78 -0.81
N PHE A 60 -10.81 12.94 -1.33
CA PHE A 60 -10.21 11.86 -0.56
C PHE A 60 -9.25 12.42 0.51
N LYS A 61 -8.55 13.51 0.21
CA LYS A 61 -7.72 14.23 1.22
C LYS A 61 -8.58 14.73 2.38
N ALA A 62 -9.72 15.37 2.08
CA ALA A 62 -10.66 15.83 3.10
C ALA A 62 -11.24 14.66 3.91
N PHE A 63 -11.54 13.52 3.28
CA PHE A 63 -11.94 12.30 3.97
C PHE A 63 -10.87 11.80 4.95
N MET A 64 -9.60 11.81 4.54
CA MET A 64 -8.49 11.40 5.39
C MET A 64 -8.28 12.35 6.59
N GLU A 65 -8.48 13.66 6.40
CA GLU A 65 -8.52 14.65 7.48
C GLU A 65 -9.66 14.32 8.46
N ALA A 66 -10.89 14.18 7.96
CA ALA A 66 -12.10 14.02 8.76
C ALA A 66 -12.20 12.66 9.49
N ARG A 67 -11.78 11.57 8.85
CA ARG A 67 -12.01 10.19 9.35
C ARG A 67 -10.76 9.49 9.85
N HIS A 68 -9.59 9.93 9.43
CA HIS A 68 -8.31 9.31 9.77
C HIS A 68 -7.34 10.29 10.44
N ALA A 69 -7.84 11.45 10.89
CA ALA A 69 -7.11 12.46 11.66
C ALA A 69 -5.80 12.89 10.98
N LEU A 70 -5.80 13.00 9.65
CA LEU A 70 -4.64 13.51 8.93
C LEU A 70 -4.53 15.02 9.15
N ALA A 71 -3.50 15.45 9.86
CA ALA A 71 -3.22 16.87 10.06
C ALA A 71 -2.72 17.55 8.77
N ARG A 72 -3.06 18.84 8.62
CA ARG A 72 -2.58 19.68 7.52
C ARG A 72 -1.04 19.85 7.56
N PRO A 73 -0.40 20.16 6.41
CA PRO A 73 -0.97 20.18 5.05
C PRO A 73 -1.33 18.80 4.49
N LEU A 74 -2.39 18.74 3.66
CA LEU A 74 -2.87 17.52 3.02
C LEU A 74 -2.18 17.26 1.68
N THR A 75 -0.86 17.06 1.70
CA THR A 75 -0.10 16.71 0.49
C THR A 75 -0.28 15.25 0.12
N ASP A 76 -0.13 14.92 -1.16
CA ASP A 76 -0.28 13.55 -1.70
C ASP A 76 0.59 12.54 -0.93
N ASP A 77 1.83 12.92 -0.62
CA ASP A 77 2.77 12.07 0.11
C ASP A 77 2.33 11.81 1.56
N ARG A 78 1.81 12.83 2.25
CA ARG A 78 1.30 12.67 3.62
C ARG A 78 0.04 11.81 3.65
N VAL A 79 -0.83 11.96 2.64
CA VAL A 79 -2.01 11.13 2.46
C VAL A 79 -1.61 9.69 2.20
N ALA A 80 -0.67 9.46 1.27
CA ALA A 80 -0.17 8.12 0.96
C ALA A 80 0.53 7.46 2.15
N ALA A 81 1.29 8.21 2.95
CA ALA A 81 1.87 7.71 4.20
C ALA A 81 0.79 7.33 5.21
N ARG A 82 -0.26 8.15 5.35
CA ARG A 82 -1.36 7.86 6.27
C ARG A 82 -2.18 6.66 5.82
N VAL A 83 -2.47 6.51 4.53
CA VAL A 83 -3.15 5.33 3.98
C VAL A 83 -2.37 4.06 4.31
N ARG A 84 -1.05 4.05 4.09
CA ARG A 84 -0.20 2.89 4.44
C ARG A 84 -0.26 2.53 5.92
N SER A 85 -0.19 3.55 6.79
CA SER A 85 -0.34 3.38 8.24
C SER A 85 -1.71 2.80 8.63
N VAL A 86 -2.80 3.31 8.06
CA VAL A 86 -4.16 2.84 8.38
C VAL A 86 -4.40 1.41 7.87
N LEU A 87 -3.85 1.05 6.71
CA LEU A 87 -4.02 -0.28 6.13
C LEU A 87 -3.02 -1.32 6.65
N ALA A 88 -2.06 -0.89 7.49
CA ALA A 88 -0.95 -1.70 7.98
C ALA A 88 -0.16 -2.38 6.84
N ILE A 89 0.24 -1.60 5.83
CA ILE A 89 1.05 -2.05 4.70
C ILE A 89 2.32 -1.21 4.59
N SER A 90 3.40 -1.81 4.11
CA SER A 90 4.68 -1.09 3.90
C SER A 90 4.69 -0.34 2.56
N SER A 91 4.03 -0.91 1.54
CA SER A 91 3.94 -0.36 0.18
C SER A 91 2.54 -0.54 -0.43
N ARG A 92 2.12 0.42 -1.28
CA ARG A 92 0.86 0.34 -2.05
C ARG A 92 0.78 -0.89 -2.94
N THR A 93 1.92 -1.40 -3.38
CA THR A 93 2.00 -2.62 -4.20
C THR A 93 1.46 -3.85 -3.46
N GLU A 94 1.50 -3.88 -2.13
CA GLU A 94 0.90 -4.96 -1.33
C GLU A 94 -0.61 -5.06 -1.52
N LEU A 95 -1.28 -3.97 -1.93
CA LEU A 95 -2.70 -4.00 -2.28
C LEU A 95 -2.99 -4.92 -3.48
N ASN A 96 -2.01 -5.18 -4.35
CA ASN A 96 -2.16 -6.07 -5.50
C ASN A 96 -1.78 -7.52 -5.19
N THR A 97 -0.98 -7.75 -4.13
CA THR A 97 -0.38 -9.07 -3.85
C THR A 97 -0.93 -9.73 -2.58
N SER A 98 -1.51 -8.97 -1.65
CA SER A 98 -2.14 -9.48 -0.43
C SER A 98 -3.66 -9.31 -0.51
N SER A 99 -4.39 -10.43 -0.45
CA SER A 99 -5.85 -10.43 -0.44
C SER A 99 -6.44 -9.70 0.76
N GLU A 100 -5.79 -9.77 1.92
CA GLU A 100 -6.18 -9.07 3.14
C GLU A 100 -5.97 -7.56 3.01
N ALA A 101 -4.82 -7.13 2.48
CA ALA A 101 -4.55 -5.72 2.22
C ALA A 101 -5.56 -5.14 1.21
N ALA A 102 -5.86 -5.90 0.14
CA ALA A 102 -6.89 -5.54 -0.83
C ALA A 102 -8.28 -5.44 -0.19
N ALA A 103 -8.62 -6.32 0.75
CA ALA A 103 -9.90 -6.27 1.45
C ALA A 103 -10.04 -4.99 2.30
N ARG A 104 -9.02 -4.66 3.11
CA ARG A 104 -8.99 -3.41 3.90
C ARG A 104 -9.05 -2.17 3.02
N TRP A 105 -8.36 -2.18 1.87
CA TRP A 105 -8.44 -1.09 0.89
C TRP A 105 -9.85 -0.90 0.34
N ARG A 106 -10.50 -1.98 -0.11
CA ARG A 106 -11.88 -1.91 -0.63
C ARG A 106 -12.86 -1.39 0.40
N GLU A 107 -12.69 -1.75 1.66
CA GLU A 107 -13.51 -1.23 2.76
C GLU A 107 -13.29 0.28 2.97
N MET A 108 -12.04 0.75 2.94
CA MET A 108 -11.73 2.18 3.01
C MET A 108 -12.37 2.96 1.86
N VAL A 109 -12.26 2.46 0.62
CA VAL A 109 -12.88 3.10 -0.55
C VAL A 109 -14.40 3.13 -0.42
N LYS A 110 -15.02 2.04 0.05
CA LYS A 110 -16.47 2.02 0.33
C LYS A 110 -16.86 3.06 1.40
N ASN A 111 -16.08 3.19 2.46
CA ASN A 111 -16.31 4.19 3.50
C ASN A 111 -16.16 5.62 2.98
N PHE A 112 -15.17 5.85 2.09
CA PHE A 112 -15.02 7.11 1.38
C PHE A 112 -16.24 7.43 0.51
N ASP A 113 -16.73 6.47 -0.28
CA ASP A 113 -17.90 6.67 -1.15
C ASP A 113 -19.17 6.94 -0.35
N VAL A 114 -19.35 6.29 0.80
CA VAL A 114 -20.46 6.56 1.73
C VAL A 114 -20.34 7.94 2.35
N TRP A 115 -19.12 8.34 2.75
CA TRP A 115 -18.87 9.67 3.31
C TRP A 115 -19.11 10.77 2.28
N ARG A 116 -18.68 10.58 1.03
CA ARG A 116 -18.81 11.58 -0.06
C ARG A 116 -20.25 11.84 -0.49
N LYS A 117 -21.17 10.92 -0.21
CA LYS A 117 -22.61 11.04 -0.52
C LYS A 117 -23.39 11.77 0.58
N ARG A 118 -22.77 12.05 1.72
CA ARG A 118 -23.35 12.83 2.82
C ARG A 118 -23.05 14.31 2.61
#